data_AF-W6ALM3-F1
#
_entry.id   AF-W6ALM3-F1
#
_cell.length_a   1.000
_cell.length_b   1.000
_cell.length_c   1.000
_cell.angle_alpha   90.00
_cell.angle_beta   90.00
_cell.angle_gamma   90.00
#
_symmetry.space_group_name_H-M   'P 1'
#
loop_
_entity.id
_entity.type
_entity.pdbx_description
1 polymer ?
#
loop_
_entity_poly.entity_id
_entity_poly.type
_entity_poly.pdbx_seq_one_letter_code
_entity_poly.pdbx_strand_id
1 'polypeptide(L)'
;MLHKNNYINSPNLLNQSLQLKQNSNIFFDGQITRVEGYLESTASGLHRALNVYQYYHHQKPIIFPLQQVLGSLMNYVTNLRQKNLKPMKVNTGIIAMLDQSYDSKKAKNLEIY
;
A
#
# COMPACT_ATOMS: atom_id res chain seq x y z
N MET A 1 -13.30 -17.01 -11.85
CA MET A 1 -14.55 -16.25 -12.04
C MET A 1 -14.20 -14.78 -12.19
N LEU A 2 -14.64 -14.13 -13.26
CA LEU A 2 -14.39 -12.70 -13.49
C LEU A 2 -15.57 -11.94 -12.86
N HIS A 3 -15.29 -11.06 -11.89
CA HIS A 3 -16.31 -10.30 -11.17
C HIS A 3 -16.04 -8.81 -11.27
N LYS A 4 -17.11 -8.01 -11.26
CA LYS A 4 -17.05 -6.56 -11.31
C LYS A 4 -16.80 -6.00 -9.92
N ASN A 5 -15.74 -5.18 -9.77
CA ASN A 5 -15.49 -4.38 -8.58
C ASN A 5 -15.47 -2.91 -8.94
N ASN A 6 -16.15 -2.10 -8.14
CA ASN A 6 -15.99 -0.66 -8.16
C ASN A 6 -14.92 -0.28 -7.14
N TYR A 7 -13.99 0.56 -7.55
CA TYR A 7 -12.91 1.06 -6.71
C TYR A 7 -12.69 2.54 -7.05
N ILE A 8 -12.00 3.26 -6.17
CA ILE A 8 -11.68 4.67 -6.40
C ILE A 8 -10.40 4.84 -7.22
N ASN A 9 -10.20 6.03 -7.76
CA ASN A 9 -8.93 6.42 -8.38
C ASN A 9 -7.91 6.78 -7.30
N SER A 10 -7.46 5.77 -6.55
CA SER A 10 -6.60 5.91 -5.37
C SER A 10 -5.31 6.72 -5.63
N PRO A 11 -4.60 6.62 -6.79
CA PRO A 11 -3.44 7.47 -7.05
C PRO A 11 -3.74 8.96 -7.04
N ASN A 12 -4.87 9.33 -7.63
CA ASN A 12 -5.27 10.74 -7.72
C ASN A 12 -5.82 11.23 -6.38
N LEU A 13 -6.60 10.39 -5.69
CA LEU A 13 -7.36 10.80 -4.52
C LEU A 13 -6.60 10.67 -3.20
N LEU A 14 -5.74 9.66 -3.04
CA LEU A 14 -5.12 9.31 -1.76
C LEU A 14 -3.63 9.63 -1.74
N ASN A 15 -3.11 9.98 -0.56
CA ASN A 15 -1.68 10.01 -0.28
C ASN A 15 -1.20 8.62 0.20
N GLN A 16 0.11 8.46 0.47
CA GLN A 16 0.70 7.18 0.90
C GLN A 16 0.21 6.68 2.27
N SER A 17 -0.43 7.52 3.10
CA SER A 17 -1.08 7.10 4.34
C SER A 17 -2.52 6.63 4.14
N LEU A 18 -2.95 6.50 2.87
CA LEU A 18 -4.33 6.19 2.46
C LEU A 18 -5.38 7.22 2.91
N GLN A 19 -4.92 8.45 3.14
CA GLN A 19 -5.76 9.59 3.49
C GLN A 19 -6.18 10.34 2.22
N LEU A 20 -7.40 10.83 2.20
CA LEU A 20 -7.92 11.63 1.11
C LEU A 20 -7.23 12.99 1.07
N LYS A 21 -6.65 13.37 -0.08
CA LYS A 21 -5.90 14.63 -0.24
C LYS A 21 -6.76 15.87 -0.03
N GLN A 22 -8.04 15.80 -0.40
CA GLN A 22 -8.98 16.93 -0.32
C GLN A 22 -9.65 17.07 1.05
N ASN A 23 -9.67 16.02 1.86
CA ASN A 23 -10.24 16.05 3.20
C ASN A 23 -9.45 15.12 4.13
N SER A 24 -8.64 15.72 4.99
CA SER A 24 -7.73 15.00 5.89
C SER A 24 -8.43 14.18 6.97
N ASN A 25 -9.75 14.33 7.17
CA ASN A 25 -10.53 13.51 8.09
C ASN A 25 -10.99 12.17 7.50
N ILE A 26 -10.73 11.91 6.21
CA ILE A 26 -11.22 10.73 5.49
C ILE A 26 -10.05 9.83 5.08
N PHE A 27 -10.18 8.54 5.38
CA PHE A 27 -9.21 7.50 5.03
C PHE A 27 -9.93 6.32 4.36
N PHE A 28 -9.23 5.62 3.47
CA PHE A 28 -9.76 4.45 2.75
C PHE A 28 -8.77 3.28 2.84
N ASP A 29 -9.25 2.04 2.81
CA ASP A 29 -8.40 0.84 2.82
C ASP A 29 -9.09 -0.37 2.17
N GLY A 30 -8.32 -1.41 1.88
CA GLY A 30 -8.84 -2.65 1.30
C GLY A 30 -9.31 -2.53 -0.16
N GLN A 31 -10.32 -3.31 -0.52
CA GLN A 31 -10.72 -3.50 -1.92
C GLN A 31 -11.10 -2.20 -2.65
N ILE A 32 -11.66 -1.21 -1.92
CA ILE A 32 -12.03 0.08 -2.50
C ILE A 32 -10.81 0.85 -3.03
N THR A 33 -9.61 0.61 -2.50
CA THR A 33 -8.34 1.23 -2.94
C THR A 33 -7.60 0.39 -3.99
N ARG A 34 -8.21 -0.71 -4.46
CA ARG A 34 -7.68 -1.72 -5.42
C ARG A 34 -6.69 -2.72 -4.83
N VAL A 35 -6.62 -2.83 -3.50
CA VAL A 35 -5.96 -3.96 -2.85
C VAL A 35 -6.81 -5.23 -3.05
N GLU A 36 -6.19 -6.37 -3.34
CA GLU A 36 -6.90 -7.65 -3.50
C GLU A 36 -6.31 -8.71 -2.58
N GLY A 37 -7.17 -9.48 -1.90
CA GLY A 37 -6.76 -10.51 -0.95
C GLY A 37 -6.98 -10.11 0.51
N TYR A 38 -7.19 -11.12 1.37
CA TYR A 38 -7.46 -10.90 2.79
C TYR A 38 -6.22 -10.33 3.50
N LEU A 39 -5.05 -10.91 3.24
CA LEU A 39 -3.80 -10.49 3.88
C LEU A 39 -3.48 -9.03 3.55
N GLU A 40 -3.57 -8.66 2.27
CA GLU A 40 -3.30 -7.32 1.80
C GLU A 40 -4.32 -6.32 2.31
N SER A 41 -5.60 -6.70 2.38
CA SER A 41 -6.65 -5.86 2.96
C SER A 41 -6.38 -5.61 4.43
N THR A 42 -6.06 -6.65 5.22
CA THR A 42 -5.71 -6.53 6.64
C THR A 42 -4.47 -5.67 6.84
N ALA A 43 -3.41 -5.86 6.04
CA ALA A 43 -2.19 -5.08 6.12
C ALA A 43 -2.43 -3.60 5.78
N SER A 44 -3.24 -3.31 4.74
CA SER A 44 -3.62 -1.95 4.38
C SER A 44 -4.47 -1.29 5.46
N GLY A 45 -5.35 -2.05 6.12
CA GLY A 45 -6.17 -1.55 7.22
C GLY A 45 -5.37 -1.22 8.48
N LEU A 46 -4.34 -2.03 8.79
CA LEU A 46 -3.38 -1.74 9.85
C LEU A 46 -2.57 -0.47 9.54
N HIS A 47 -2.03 -0.37 8.32
CA HIS A 47 -1.31 0.83 7.86
C HIS A 47 -2.17 2.10 7.98
N ARG A 48 -3.41 2.03 7.53
CA ARG A 48 -4.39 3.12 7.66
C ARG A 48 -4.67 3.44 9.12
N ALA A 49 -4.91 2.43 9.97
CA ALA A 49 -5.21 2.66 11.40
C ALA A 49 -4.05 3.34 12.14
N LEU A 50 -2.81 2.92 11.87
CA LEU A 50 -1.62 3.58 12.39
C LEU A 50 -1.57 5.06 11.96
N ASN A 51 -1.87 5.35 10.69
CA ASN A 51 -1.86 6.72 10.19
C ASN A 51 -3.03 7.58 10.69
N VAL A 52 -4.21 6.98 10.94
CA VAL A 52 -5.32 7.65 11.63
C VAL A 52 -4.90 8.04 13.05
N TYR A 53 -4.22 7.14 13.76
CA TYR A 53 -3.67 7.43 15.08
C TYR A 53 -2.65 8.59 15.03
N GLN A 54 -1.69 8.53 14.09
CA GLN A 54 -0.73 9.62 13.89
C GLN A 54 -1.44 10.96 13.62
N TYR A 55 -2.45 10.95 12.74
CA TYR A 55 -3.21 12.15 12.39
C TYR A 55 -3.94 12.74 13.59
N TYR A 56 -4.62 11.90 14.38
CA TYR A 56 -5.34 12.31 15.59
C TYR A 56 -4.41 12.94 16.63
N HIS A 57 -3.17 12.43 16.74
CA HIS A 57 -2.16 12.96 17.64
C HIS A 57 -1.26 14.06 17.03
N HIS A 58 -1.63 14.60 15.86
CA HIS A 58 -0.85 15.62 15.15
C HIS A 58 0.62 15.22 14.88
N GLN A 59 0.87 13.92 14.68
CA GLN A 59 2.17 13.36 14.37
C GLN A 59 2.35 13.17 12.87
N LYS A 60 3.61 12.93 12.45
CA LYS A 60 3.92 12.63 11.05
C LYS A 60 3.35 11.27 10.64
N PRO A 61 2.85 11.15 9.40
CA PRO A 61 2.38 9.87 8.87
C PRO A 61 3.51 8.85 8.80
N ILE A 62 3.17 7.59 9.04
CA ILE A 62 4.08 6.45 8.90
C ILE A 62 4.04 6.01 7.44
N ILE A 63 5.18 6.13 6.75
CA ILE A 63 5.35 5.68 5.37
C ILE A 63 6.41 4.58 5.35
N PHE A 64 6.02 3.39 4.90
CA PHE A 64 6.93 2.25 4.81
C PHE A 64 7.87 2.37 3.60
N PRO A 65 9.12 1.88 3.70
CA PRO A 65 10.06 1.82 2.59
C PRO A 65 9.54 1.04 1.38
N LEU A 66 9.91 1.44 0.17
CA LEU A 66 9.51 0.77 -1.09
C LEU A 66 10.13 -0.62 -1.26
N GLN A 67 11.19 -0.90 -0.51
CA GLN A 67 11.86 -2.19 -0.42
C GLN A 67 11.06 -3.20 0.40
N GLN A 68 10.08 -2.75 1.18
CA GLN A 68 9.22 -3.61 1.97
C GLN A 68 7.91 -3.92 1.24
N VAL A 69 7.32 -5.08 1.55
CA VAL A 69 6.06 -5.57 0.97
C VAL A 69 4.93 -4.55 1.18
N LEU A 70 4.79 -4.02 2.40
CA LEU A 70 3.72 -3.06 2.69
C LEU A 70 3.95 -1.71 2.01
N GLY A 71 5.18 -1.18 2.05
CA GLY A 71 5.50 0.12 1.42
C GLY A 71 5.38 0.09 -0.10
N SER A 72 5.82 -1.00 -0.73
CA SER A 72 5.62 -1.21 -2.17
C SER A 72 4.16 -1.33 -2.56
N LEU A 73 3.33 -2.04 -1.77
CA LEU A 73 1.89 -2.14 -2.01
C LEU A 73 1.20 -0.78 -1.86
N MET A 74 1.49 -0.02 -0.80
CA MET A 74 0.91 1.31 -0.60
C MET A 74 1.33 2.25 -1.73
N ASN A 75 2.60 2.23 -2.12
CA ASN A 75 3.06 2.98 -3.27
C ASN A 75 2.36 2.55 -4.56
N TYR A 76 2.18 1.26 -4.81
CA TYR A 76 1.50 0.77 -6.00
C TYR A 76 0.08 1.36 -6.12
N VAL A 77 -0.70 1.37 -5.03
CA VAL A 77 -2.08 1.87 -5.05
C VAL A 77 -2.18 3.40 -5.03
N THR A 78 -1.15 4.13 -4.61
CA THR A 78 -1.18 5.61 -4.52
C THR A 78 -0.30 6.33 -5.54
N ASN A 79 0.46 5.63 -6.38
CA ASN A 79 1.42 6.25 -7.29
C ASN A 79 0.77 6.75 -8.59
N LEU A 80 0.83 8.06 -8.82
CA LEU A 80 0.26 8.74 -10.00
C LEU A 80 0.81 8.25 -11.35
N ARG A 81 1.99 7.61 -11.37
CA ARG A 81 2.59 7.08 -12.59
C ARG A 81 1.93 5.77 -13.04
N GLN A 82 1.13 5.12 -12.20
CA GLN A 82 0.36 3.92 -12.54
C GLN A 82 -0.88 4.28 -13.37
N LYS A 83 -0.72 4.36 -14.70
CA LYS A 83 -1.82 4.69 -15.63
C LYS A 83 -2.90 3.60 -15.71
N ASN A 84 -2.52 2.34 -15.53
CA ASN A 84 -3.41 1.18 -15.63
C ASN A 84 -3.35 0.34 -14.35
N LEU A 85 -3.73 0.97 -13.23
CA LEU A 85 -3.83 0.25 -11.97
C LEU A 85 -4.80 -0.91 -12.15
N LYS A 86 -4.40 -2.10 -11.71
CA LYS A 86 -5.25 -3.30 -11.65
C LYS A 86 -5.41 -3.69 -10.18
N PRO A 87 -6.51 -4.35 -9.79
CA PRO A 87 -6.56 -5.05 -8.52
C PRO A 87 -5.31 -5.93 -8.39
N MET A 88 -4.64 -5.85 -7.23
CA MET A 88 -3.31 -6.45 -7.07
C MET A 88 -3.18 -7.15 -5.72
N LYS A 89 -2.82 -8.43 -5.80
CA LYS A 89 -2.20 -9.17 -4.69
C LYS A 89 -0.72 -8.84 -4.64
N VAL A 90 -0.14 -8.85 -3.44
CA VAL A 90 1.28 -8.56 -3.30
C VAL A 90 2.11 -9.57 -4.10
N ASN A 91 3.10 -9.06 -4.82
CA ASN A 91 4.06 -9.88 -5.55
C ASN A 91 5.45 -9.22 -5.52
N THR A 92 6.49 -10.01 -5.75
CA THR A 92 7.87 -9.50 -5.70
C THR A 92 8.22 -8.52 -6.82
N GLY A 93 7.37 -8.39 -7.86
CA GLY A 93 7.58 -7.48 -8.98
C GLY A 93 7.24 -6.02 -8.71
N ILE A 94 6.49 -5.73 -7.63
CA ILE A 94 6.20 -4.35 -7.19
C ILE A 94 7.18 -3.84 -6.13
N ILE A 95 7.96 -4.74 -5.53
CA ILE A 95 8.95 -4.41 -4.51
C ILE A 95 10.15 -3.76 -5.21
N ALA A 96 10.60 -2.60 -4.71
CA ALA A 96 11.77 -1.94 -5.25
C ALA A 96 12.99 -2.88 -5.15
N MET A 97 13.88 -2.81 -6.13
CA MET A 97 15.09 -3.63 -6.12
C MET A 97 15.91 -3.34 -4.86
N LEU A 98 16.34 -4.41 -4.21
CA LEU A 98 17.29 -4.35 -3.11
C LEU A 98 18.68 -4.38 -3.75
N ASP A 99 19.51 -3.37 -3.45
CA ASP A 99 20.88 -3.24 -3.99
C ASP A 99 21.86 -4.26 -3.40
N GLN A 100 21.36 -5.28 -2.69
CA GLN A 100 22.15 -6.24 -1.94
C GLN A 100 21.92 -7.66 -2.46
N SER A 101 23.02 -8.43 -2.57
CA SER A 101 22.96 -9.87 -2.76
C SER A 101 22.65 -10.57 -1.44
N TYR A 102 21.72 -11.52 -1.46
CA TYR A 102 21.38 -12.33 -0.31
C TYR A 102 21.88 -13.75 -0.50
N ASP A 103 22.46 -14.33 0.55
CA ASP A 103 22.97 -15.71 0.55
C ASP A 103 21.88 -16.75 0.31
N SER A 104 20.62 -16.40 0.58
CA SER A 104 19.47 -17.27 0.30
C SER A 104 18.19 -16.49 0.02
N LYS A 105 17.25 -17.15 -0.66
CA LYS A 105 15.88 -16.63 -0.84
C LYS A 105 15.18 -16.37 0.51
N LYS A 106 15.48 -17.14 1.55
CA LYS A 106 14.93 -16.96 2.90
C LYS A 106 15.43 -15.66 3.54
N ALA A 107 16.73 -15.37 3.43
CA ALA A 107 17.32 -14.12 3.92
C ALA A 107 16.72 -12.90 3.22
N LYS A 108 16.60 -12.96 1.88
CA LYS A 108 15.91 -11.92 1.10
C LYS A 108 14.46 -11.71 1.55
N ASN A 109 13.73 -12.80 1.77
CA ASN A 109 12.35 -12.72 2.21
C ASN A 109 12.22 -12.09 3.59
N LEU A 110 13.12 -12.40 4.53
CA LEU A 110 13.09 -11.81 5.87
C LEU A 110 13.30 -10.29 5.84
N GLU A 111 14.08 -9.78 4.88
CA GLU A 111 14.35 -8.35 4.76
C GLU A 111 13.16 -7.55 4.19
N ILE A 112 12.36 -8.17 3.31
CA ILE A 112 11.24 -7.48 2.63
C ILE A 112 9.94 -7.48 3.43
N TYR A 113 9.78 -8.38 4.41
CA TYR A 113 8.57 -8.49 5.24
C TYR A 113 8.71 -7.68 6.52
#